data_AF-A0A024UQF6-F1
#
_entry.id   AF-A0A024UQF6-F1
#
_cell.length_a   1.000
_cell.length_b   1.000
_cell.length_c   1.000
_cell.angle_alpha   90.00
_cell.angle_beta   90.00
_cell.angle_gamma   90.00
#
_symmetry.space_group_name_H-M   'P 1'
#
loop_
_entity.id
_entity.type
_entity.pdbx_description
1 polymer ?
#
loop_
_entity_poly.entity_id
_entity_poly.type
_entity_poly.pdbx_seq_one_letter_code
_entity_poly.pdbx_strand_id
1 'polypeptide(L)'
;MFRHKVYIARPQLSAVRRWLGRLFGEALPGVAPDSWVIVPAGFAIVGATSFTAGVTGTFSIAMIVLELTQQFTYMIPVLLSVLVGRAVAGFVSHDMYETIARDKNLPQWPELTRQASYALVASDLMLISIREILQNFHSLSLQGTAKNYDFSDSEKTE
;
A
#
# COMPACT_ATOMS: atom_id res chain seq x y z
N MET A 1 24.63 -16.36 21.92
CA MET A 1 25.61 -15.47 21.28
C MET A 1 25.22 -15.25 19.82
N PHE A 2 24.13 -14.51 19.59
CA PHE A 2 23.60 -14.21 18.26
C PHE A 2 24.02 -12.81 17.86
N ARG A 3 25.10 -12.66 17.08
CA ARG A 3 25.38 -11.40 16.37
C ARG A 3 24.71 -11.44 15.01
N HIS A 4 23.50 -10.90 14.92
CA HIS A 4 22.94 -10.48 13.64
C HIS A 4 23.79 -9.34 13.08
N LYS A 5 24.59 -9.65 12.06
CA LYS A 5 25.15 -8.63 11.17
C LYS A 5 23.99 -8.01 10.39
N VAL A 6 23.61 -6.81 10.80
CA VAL A 6 22.89 -5.86 9.96
C VAL A 6 23.78 -5.58 8.76
N TYR A 7 23.47 -6.15 7.60
CA TYR A 7 24.14 -5.82 6.35
C TYR A 7 23.71 -4.40 5.96
N ILE A 8 24.58 -3.45 6.29
CA ILE A 8 24.54 -2.09 5.76
C ILE A 8 24.65 -2.19 4.23
N ALA A 9 23.58 -1.76 3.55
CA ALA A 9 23.43 -1.84 2.11
C ALA A 9 24.63 -1.20 1.39
N ARG A 10 25.14 -1.91 0.38
CA ARG A 10 26.24 -1.43 -0.48
C ARG A 10 25.77 -0.15 -1.23
N PRO A 11 26.49 0.98 -1.17
CA PRO A 11 26.07 2.25 -1.78
C PRO A 11 26.05 2.25 -3.32
N GLN A 12 26.46 1.16 -3.97
CA GLN A 12 26.55 1.07 -5.43
C GLN A 12 25.18 0.87 -6.10
N LEU A 13 24.21 0.26 -5.41
CA LEU A 13 22.92 -0.09 -6.03
C LEU A 13 21.99 1.12 -6.19
N SER A 14 22.07 2.11 -5.30
CA SER A 14 21.29 3.35 -5.37
C SER A 14 21.80 4.34 -6.43
N ALA A 15 23.03 4.17 -6.90
CA ALA A 15 23.65 5.06 -7.89
C ALA A 15 23.10 4.87 -9.32
N VAL A 16 22.66 3.65 -9.66
CA VAL A 16 22.26 3.26 -11.03
C VAL A 16 21.13 4.14 -11.59
N ARG A 17 20.10 4.38 -10.77
CA ARG A 17 18.91 5.15 -11.17
C ARG A 17 19.23 6.62 -11.47
N ARG A 18 20.09 7.26 -10.66
CA ARG A 18 20.55 8.64 -10.89
C ARG A 18 21.50 8.75 -12.08
N TRP A 19 22.33 7.72 -12.28
CA TRP A 19 23.27 7.65 -13.37
C TRP A 19 22.57 7.58 -14.74
N LEU A 20 21.55 6.73 -14.87
CA LEU A 20 20.75 6.65 -16.11
C LEU A 20 20.06 7.98 -16.47
N GLY A 21 19.49 8.67 -15.48
CA GLY A 21 18.87 9.99 -15.71
C GLY A 21 19.87 11.08 -16.10
N ARG A 22 21.09 11.04 -15.55
CA ARG A 22 22.19 11.95 -15.96
C ARG A 22 22.69 11.65 -17.37
N LEU A 23 22.84 10.38 -17.73
CA LEU A 23 23.27 9.96 -19.06
C LEU A 23 22.28 10.44 -20.13
N PHE A 24 20.98 10.32 -19.88
CA PHE A 24 19.96 10.86 -20.78
C PHE A 24 20.02 12.39 -20.88
N GLY A 25 20.22 13.08 -19.75
CA GLY A 25 20.38 14.54 -19.69
C GLY A 25 21.62 15.07 -20.41
N GLU A 26 22.71 14.31 -20.42
CA GLU A 26 23.99 14.65 -21.05
C GLU A 26 24.04 14.26 -22.55
N ALA A 27 23.22 13.30 -22.98
CA ALA A 27 23.07 12.90 -24.38
C ALA A 27 22.17 13.85 -25.20
N LEU A 28 21.24 14.55 -24.54
CA LEU A 28 20.28 15.48 -25.17
C LEU A 28 20.91 16.62 -26.00
N PRO A 29 22.00 17.28 -25.56
CA PRO A 29 22.71 18.29 -26.36
C PRO A 29 23.24 17.77 -27.71
N GLY A 30 23.45 16.46 -27.86
CA GLY A 30 23.89 15.85 -29.12
C GLY A 30 22.77 15.62 -30.14
N VAL A 31 21.50 15.66 -29.72
CA VAL A 31 20.33 15.38 -30.57
C VAL A 31 19.54 16.65 -30.90
N ALA A 32 19.54 17.65 -30.01
CA ALA A 32 18.89 18.94 -30.22
C ALA A 32 19.83 20.10 -29.79
N PRO A 33 20.63 20.66 -30.71
CA PRO A 33 21.62 21.70 -30.40
C PRO A 33 21.00 23.03 -29.92
N ASP A 34 19.73 23.29 -30.24
CA ASP A 34 19.06 24.59 -30.03
C ASP A 34 18.19 24.65 -28.77
N SER A 35 18.27 23.70 -27.84
CA SER A 35 17.47 23.76 -26.61
C SER A 35 18.14 24.64 -25.56
N TRP A 36 17.65 25.88 -25.44
CA TRP A 36 18.10 26.85 -24.45
C TRP A 36 17.73 26.36 -23.04
N VAL A 37 18.75 26.08 -22.21
CA VAL A 37 18.66 25.70 -20.79
C VAL A 37 18.17 24.27 -20.51
N ILE A 38 18.93 23.26 -20.95
CA ILE A 38 18.87 21.92 -20.35
C ILE A 38 19.59 21.98 -19.00
N VAL A 39 18.88 21.73 -17.89
CA VAL A 39 19.51 21.50 -16.57
C VAL A 39 19.60 19.98 -16.34
N PRO A 40 20.78 19.35 -16.49
CA PRO A 40 20.91 17.89 -16.37
C PRO A 40 20.46 17.35 -15.00
N ALA A 41 20.55 18.18 -13.97
CA ALA A 41 20.06 17.83 -12.63
C ALA A 41 18.53 17.62 -12.58
N GLY A 42 17.75 18.41 -13.33
CA GLY A 42 16.29 18.29 -13.37
C GLY A 42 15.85 16.96 -13.99
N PHE A 43 16.46 16.56 -15.10
CA PHE A 43 16.20 15.28 -15.76
C PHE A 43 16.64 14.08 -14.91
N ALA A 44 17.77 14.20 -14.21
CA ALA A 44 18.21 13.17 -13.28
C ALA A 44 17.22 12.96 -12.12
N ILE A 45 16.64 14.04 -11.59
CA ILE A 45 15.61 13.98 -10.55
C ILE A 45 14.35 13.33 -11.12
N VAL A 46 13.83 13.81 -12.25
CA VAL A 46 12.60 13.30 -12.86
C VAL A 46 12.71 11.80 -13.17
N GLY A 47 13.84 11.33 -13.73
CA GLY A 47 14.08 9.91 -14.00
C GLY A 47 14.24 9.06 -12.73
N ALA A 48 14.83 9.62 -11.67
CA ALA A 48 14.92 8.92 -10.40
C ALA A 48 13.55 8.79 -9.70
N THR A 49 12.77 9.86 -9.70
CA THR A 49 11.43 9.91 -9.11
C THR A 49 10.48 8.95 -9.82
N SER A 50 10.42 8.96 -11.16
CA SER A 50 9.50 8.11 -11.94
C SER A 50 9.81 6.62 -11.80
N PHE A 51 11.09 6.25 -11.86
CA PHE A 51 11.47 4.84 -11.66
C PHE A 51 11.19 4.41 -10.22
N THR A 52 11.38 5.28 -9.22
CA THR A 52 11.04 4.95 -7.81
C THR A 52 9.55 4.74 -7.63
N ALA A 53 8.72 5.60 -8.22
CA ALA A 53 7.27 5.47 -8.20
C ALA A 53 6.77 4.20 -8.91
N GLY A 54 7.43 3.81 -10.00
CA GLY A 54 7.13 2.55 -10.69
C GLY A 54 7.43 1.31 -9.84
N VAL A 55 8.52 1.31 -9.07
CA VAL A 55 8.88 0.16 -8.21
C VAL A 55 7.99 0.08 -6.97
N THR A 56 7.68 1.21 -6.34
CA THR A 56 6.88 1.23 -5.10
C THR A 56 5.39 1.20 -5.33
N GLY A 57 4.92 1.59 -6.52
CA GLY A 57 3.51 1.67 -6.83
C GLY A 57 2.81 2.95 -6.34
N THR A 58 3.55 4.01 -5.98
CA THR A 58 2.99 5.19 -5.28
C THR A 58 3.25 6.51 -6.00
N PHE A 59 2.26 7.42 -5.97
CA PHE A 59 2.40 8.78 -6.50
C PHE A 59 3.02 9.76 -5.49
N SER A 60 3.04 9.42 -4.20
CA SER A 60 3.53 10.26 -3.10
C SER A 60 5.00 10.67 -3.24
N ILE A 61 5.80 9.89 -3.98
CA ILE A 61 7.21 10.19 -4.24
C ILE A 61 7.38 11.51 -5.01
N ALA A 62 6.42 11.87 -5.87
CA ALA A 62 6.40 13.19 -6.49
C ALA A 62 6.32 14.30 -5.44
N MET A 63 5.43 14.14 -4.45
CA MET A 63 5.26 15.12 -3.38
C MET A 63 6.50 15.22 -2.48
N ILE A 64 7.13 14.08 -2.15
CA ILE A 64 8.39 14.06 -1.39
C ILE A 64 9.46 14.87 -2.13
N VAL A 65 9.61 14.68 -3.45
CA VAL A 65 10.61 15.40 -4.25
C VAL A 65 10.26 16.88 -4.40
N LEU A 66 8.99 17.23 -4.46
CA LEU A 66 8.55 18.63 -4.46
C LEU A 66 8.91 19.33 -3.17
N GLU A 67 8.67 18.68 -2.03
CA GLU A 67 9.06 19.22 -0.73
C GLU A 67 10.58 19.37 -0.62
N LEU A 68 11.36 18.41 -1.12
CA LEU A 68 12.82 18.47 -1.09
C LEU A 68 13.40 19.55 -2.00
N THR A 69 12.72 19.87 -3.11
CA THR A 69 13.16 20.90 -4.07
C THR A 69 12.71 22.31 -3.68
N GLN A 70 11.70 22.45 -2.80
CA GLN A 70 11.15 23.74 -2.35
C GLN A 70 10.76 24.69 -3.50
N GLN A 71 10.43 24.12 -4.68
CA GLN A 71 10.09 24.88 -5.89
C GLN A 71 8.86 24.29 -6.57
N PHE A 72 7.70 24.93 -6.36
CA PHE A 72 6.43 24.47 -6.93
C PHE A 72 6.32 24.62 -8.45
N THR A 73 7.17 25.43 -9.08
CA THR A 73 7.15 25.67 -10.54
C THR A 73 7.38 24.38 -11.34
N TYR A 74 8.10 23.40 -10.78
CA TYR A 74 8.38 22.12 -11.43
C TYR A 74 7.40 21.00 -11.02
N MET A 75 6.26 21.34 -10.38
CA MET A 75 5.27 20.37 -9.90
C MET A 75 4.65 19.53 -11.01
N ILE A 76 4.11 20.19 -12.04
CA ILE A 76 3.40 19.52 -13.13
C ILE A 76 4.28 18.49 -13.88
N PRO A 77 5.51 18.83 -14.33
CA PRO A 77 6.34 17.86 -15.07
C PRO A 77 6.78 16.68 -14.20
N VAL A 78 7.05 16.89 -12.91
CA VAL A 78 7.44 15.80 -11.98
C VAL A 78 6.27 14.85 -11.74
N LEU A 79 5.06 15.38 -11.52
CA LEU A 79 3.86 14.58 -11.33
C LEU A 79 3.50 13.78 -12.57
N LEU A 80 3.57 14.39 -13.76
CA LEU A 80 3.29 13.71 -15.02
C LEU A 80 4.25 12.54 -15.24
N SER A 81 5.55 12.75 -15.02
CA SER A 81 6.57 11.71 -15.15
C SER A 81 6.33 10.54 -14.18
N VAL A 82 5.94 10.83 -12.94
CA VAL A 82 5.60 9.82 -11.93
C VAL A 82 4.36 9.03 -12.33
N LEU A 83 3.32 9.69 -12.84
CA LEU A 83 2.11 9.03 -13.30
C LEU A 83 2.39 8.07 -14.45
N VAL A 84 3.17 8.51 -15.44
CA VAL A 84 3.57 7.67 -16.59
C VAL A 84 4.42 6.49 -16.12
N GLY A 85 5.44 6.73 -15.28
CA GLY A 85 6.29 5.67 -14.74
C GLY A 85 5.50 4.63 -13.95
N ARG A 86 4.54 5.07 -13.15
CA ARG A 86 3.63 4.20 -12.39
C ARG A 86 2.67 3.42 -13.30
N ALA A 87 2.09 4.07 -14.30
CA ALA A 87 1.18 3.43 -15.25
C ALA A 87 1.91 2.33 -16.04
N VAL A 88 3.09 2.63 -16.58
CA VAL A 88 3.92 1.66 -17.30
C VAL A 88 4.29 0.48 -16.40
N ALA A 89 4.71 0.73 -15.16
CA ALA A 89 5.03 -0.34 -14.22
C ALA A 89 3.83 -1.25 -13.94
N GLY A 90 2.63 -0.68 -13.78
CA GLY A 90 1.40 -1.43 -13.57
C GLY A 90 1.00 -2.34 -14.74
N PHE A 91 1.43 -2.02 -15.97
CA PHE A 91 1.23 -2.91 -17.11
C PHE A 91 2.20 -4.09 -17.14
N VAL A 92 3.41 -3.94 -16.59
CA VAL A 92 4.47 -4.95 -16.69
C VAL A 92 4.42 -5.94 -15.53
N SER A 93 4.21 -5.47 -14.30
CA SER A 93 4.33 -6.32 -13.10
C SER A 93 3.58 -5.74 -11.90
N HIS A 94 3.32 -6.58 -10.90
CA HIS A 94 2.84 -6.11 -9.59
C HIS A 94 3.94 -5.31 -8.88
N ASP A 95 3.55 -4.36 -8.03
CA ASP A 95 4.49 -3.54 -7.27
C ASP A 95 5.37 -4.39 -6.34
N MET A 96 6.52 -3.83 -5.95
CA MET A 96 7.48 -4.53 -5.10
C MET A 96 6.85 -5.02 -3.79
N TYR A 97 6.03 -4.20 -3.13
CA TYR A 97 5.41 -4.55 -1.87
C TYR A 97 4.40 -5.69 -1.99
N GLU A 98 3.65 -5.71 -3.10
CA GLU A 98 2.65 -6.73 -3.39
C GLU A 98 3.32 -8.06 -3.71
N THR A 99 4.41 -8.02 -4.48
CA THR A 99 5.23 -9.22 -4.77
C THR A 99 5.82 -9.82 -3.50
N ILE A 100 6.39 -8.99 -2.62
CA ILE A 100 6.93 -9.45 -1.33
C ILE A 100 5.81 -10.05 -0.46
N ALA A 101 4.62 -9.45 -0.45
CA ALA A 101 3.51 -9.96 0.34
C ALA A 101 3.06 -11.36 -0.13
N ARG A 102 3.01 -11.58 -1.44
CA ARG A 102 2.71 -12.89 -2.05
C ARG A 102 3.80 -13.92 -1.76
N ASP A 103 5.07 -13.54 -1.92
CA ASP A 103 6.21 -14.41 -1.60
C ASP A 103 6.22 -14.85 -0.12
N LYS A 104 5.75 -13.97 0.77
CA LYS A 104 5.61 -14.25 2.20
C LYS A 104 4.32 -14.97 2.57
N ASN A 105 3.46 -15.32 1.60
CA ASN A 105 2.16 -15.93 1.82
C ASN A 105 1.35 -15.23 2.92
N LEU A 106 1.40 -13.89 2.93
CA LEU A 106 0.60 -13.12 3.87
C LEU A 106 -0.87 -13.22 3.47
N PRO A 107 -1.80 -13.36 4.44
CA PRO A 107 -3.23 -13.33 4.14
C PRO A 107 -3.57 -11.96 3.53
N GLN A 108 -3.81 -11.95 2.22
CA GLN A 108 -4.20 -10.75 1.49
C GLN A 108 -5.70 -10.55 1.60
N TRP A 109 -6.11 -9.29 1.64
CA TRP A 109 -7.52 -8.96 1.55
C TRP A 109 -8.03 -9.40 0.17
N PRO A 110 -9.21 -10.02 0.10
CA PRO A 110 -9.80 -10.36 -1.19
C PRO A 110 -9.93 -9.08 -2.02
N GLU A 111 -9.57 -9.16 -3.30
CA GLU A 111 -9.73 -8.03 -4.22
C GLU A 111 -11.22 -7.70 -4.34
N LEU A 112 -11.65 -6.66 -3.64
CA LEU A 112 -13.00 -6.09 -3.72
C LEU A 112 -13.14 -5.31 -5.03
N THR A 113 -12.95 -5.98 -6.16
CA THR A 113 -13.38 -5.43 -7.44
C THR A 113 -14.88 -5.18 -7.33
N ARG A 114 -15.30 -3.97 -7.69
CA ARG A 114 -16.63 -3.40 -7.42
C ARG A 114 -17.74 -4.41 -7.69
N GLN A 115 -17.63 -5.16 -8.79
CA GLN A 115 -18.63 -6.11 -9.27
C GLN A 115 -18.81 -7.33 -8.35
N ALA A 116 -17.73 -7.89 -7.80
CA ALA A 116 -17.82 -9.04 -6.90
C ALA A 116 -18.27 -8.61 -5.50
N SER A 117 -17.83 -7.45 -5.03
CA SER A 117 -18.13 -6.95 -3.69
C SER A 117 -19.61 -6.62 -3.46
N TYR A 118 -20.37 -6.22 -4.49
CA TYR A 118 -21.79 -5.90 -4.34
C TYR A 118 -22.67 -7.11 -4.02
N ALA A 119 -22.21 -8.32 -4.37
CA ALA A 119 -22.95 -9.55 -4.13
C ALA A 119 -22.68 -10.17 -2.75
N LEU A 120 -21.60 -9.78 -2.07
CA LEU A 120 -21.27 -10.31 -0.75
C LEU A 120 -22.01 -9.57 0.36
N VAL A 121 -22.68 -10.32 1.23
CA VAL A 121 -23.23 -9.81 2.48
C VAL A 121 -22.24 -10.06 3.60
N ALA A 122 -22.18 -9.18 4.60
CA ALA A 122 -21.32 -9.37 5.77
C ALA A 122 -21.55 -10.72 6.48
N SER A 123 -22.75 -11.29 6.39
CA SER A 123 -23.06 -12.64 6.89
C SER A 123 -22.24 -13.74 6.22
N ASP A 124 -21.83 -13.57 4.96
CA ASP A 124 -21.09 -14.58 4.20
C ASP A 124 -19.59 -14.57 4.52
N LEU A 125 -19.08 -13.46 5.06
CA LEU A 125 -17.69 -13.29 5.49
C LEU A 125 -17.48 -13.59 6.97
N MET A 126 -18.53 -13.56 7.78
CA MET A 126 -18.45 -13.82 9.21
C MET A 126 -18.26 -15.31 9.49
N LEU A 127 -17.18 -15.65 10.18
CA LEU A 127 -16.88 -17.03 10.62
C LEU A 127 -17.87 -17.57 11.66
N ILE A 128 -18.57 -16.67 12.36
CA ILE A 128 -19.57 -17.02 13.37
C ILE A 128 -20.89 -16.38 12.96
N SER A 129 -21.93 -17.20 12.81
CA SER A 129 -23.25 -16.71 12.42
C SER A 129 -23.87 -15.89 13.55
N ILE A 130 -24.32 -14.67 13.23
CA ILE A 130 -25.01 -13.79 14.19
C ILE A 130 -26.22 -14.51 14.83
N ARG A 131 -26.87 -15.40 14.09
CA ARG A 131 -28.02 -16.18 14.59
C ARG A 131 -27.62 -17.14 15.72
N GLU A 132 -26.44 -17.75 15.64
CA GLU A 132 -25.92 -18.64 16.67
C GLU A 132 -25.54 -17.84 17.94
N ILE A 133 -24.95 -16.65 17.77
CA ILE A 133 -24.67 -15.76 18.91
C ILE A 133 -25.96 -15.35 19.60
N LEU A 134 -26.99 -14.97 18.83
CA LEU A 134 -28.28 -14.56 19.39
C LEU A 134 -28.99 -15.72 20.11
N GLN A 135 -28.91 -16.94 19.58
CA GLN A 135 -29.47 -18.13 20.24
C GLN A 135 -28.71 -18.48 21.52
N ASN A 136 -27.38 -18.42 21.50
CA ASN A 136 -26.56 -18.64 22.69
C ASN A 136 -26.84 -17.58 23.75
N PHE A 137 -26.92 -16.31 23.37
CA PHE A 137 -27.24 -15.22 24.28
C PHE A 137 -28.66 -15.36 24.88
N HIS A 138 -29.64 -15.76 24.06
CA HIS A 138 -31.01 -16.00 24.53
C HIS A 138 -31.09 -17.19 25.51
N SER A 139 -30.34 -18.28 25.27
CA SER A 139 -30.27 -19.39 26.23
C SER A 139 -29.57 -19.00 27.54
N LEU A 140 -28.54 -18.16 27.47
CA LEU A 140 -27.81 -17.65 28.63
C LEU A 140 -28.64 -16.67 29.46
N SER A 141 -29.46 -15.83 28.82
CA SER A 141 -30.37 -14.94 29.54
C SER A 141 -31.46 -15.72 30.26
N LEU A 142 -32.00 -16.78 29.65
CA LEU A 142 -32.98 -17.67 30.27
C LEU A 142 -32.41 -18.50 31.41
N GLN A 143 -31.16 -18.95 31.33
CA GLN A 143 -30.50 -19.62 32.46
C GLN A 143 -30.17 -18.62 33.60
N GLY A 144 -29.79 -17.39 33.25
CA GLY A 144 -29.58 -16.32 34.22
C GLY A 144 -30.85 -15.94 34.98
N THR A 145 -32.01 -15.92 34.31
CA THR A 145 -33.30 -15.70 34.98
C THR A 145 -33.74 -16.94 35.74
N ALA A 146 -33.66 -18.16 35.16
CA ALA A 146 -34.06 -19.39 35.83
C ALA A 146 -33.27 -19.67 37.12
N LYS A 147 -31.98 -19.32 37.18
CA LYS A 147 -31.17 -19.42 38.40
C LYS A 147 -31.54 -18.39 39.47
N ASN A 148 -32.08 -17.24 39.06
CA ASN A 148 -32.58 -16.21 39.99
C ASN A 148 -34.02 -16.45 40.44
N TYR A 149 -34.77 -17.27 39.70
CA TYR A 149 -36.10 -17.79 40.07
C TYR A 149 -35.98 -19.23 40.59
N ASP A 150 -35.01 -19.50 41.46
CA ASP A 150 -35.00 -20.76 42.20
C ASP A 150 -36.19 -20.74 43.16
N PHE A 151 -37.10 -21.68 42.97
CA PHE A 151 -38.41 -21.82 43.62
C PHE A 151 -38.20 -22.24 45.10
N SER A 152 -37.61 -21.36 45.91
CA SER A 152 -37.45 -21.53 47.36
C SER A 152 -38.44 -20.67 48.17
N ASP A 153 -39.26 -19.84 47.51
CA ASP A 153 -40.18 -18.89 48.16
C ASP A 153 -41.66 -19.29 48.10
N SER A 154 -42.01 -20.44 47.52
CA SER A 154 -43.40 -20.89 47.32
C SER A 154 -43.78 -22.13 48.14
N GLU A 155 -42.89 -22.66 48.97
CA GLU A 155 -43.19 -23.81 49.87
C GLU A 155 -43.01 -23.44 51.36
N LYS A 156 -43.46 -22.24 51.77
CA LYS A 156 -43.57 -21.87 53.19
C LYS A 156 -44.83 -21.05 53.56
N THR A 157 -45.87 -21.09 52.75
CA THR A 157 -47.17 -20.49 53.10
C THR A 157 -48.31 -21.43 52.71
N GLU A 158 -48.43 -22.54 53.44
CA GLU A 158 -49.71 -23.16 53.80
C GLU A 158 -49.68 -23.46 55.30
#